data_AF-A0A4W5L7Z0-F1
#
_entry.id   AF-A0A4W5L7Z0-F1
#
_cell.length_a   1.000
_cell.length_b   1.000
_cell.length_c   1.000
_cell.angle_alpha   90.00
_cell.angle_beta   90.00
_cell.angle_gamma   90.00
#
_symmetry.space_group_name_H-M   'P 1'
#
loop_
_entity.id
_entity.type
_entity.pdbx_description
1 polymer ?
#
loop_
_entity_poly.entity_id
_entity_poly.type
_entity_poly.pdbx_seq_one_letter_code
_entity_poly.pdbx_strand_id
1 'polypeptide(L)'
;MPNGIALSPDESFLLLAETSIGCVLRYWLKGPQAGTKEVIMSNMPGYPDNIRLSDRGTFLVGLTTTRFRKLMPPFLDLIGPYPAVKRFLAKVSFTIIIIVL
;
A
#
# COMPACT_ATOMS: atom_id res chain seq x y z
N MET A 1 3.77 3.37 -1.69
CA MET A 1 4.82 2.58 -1.02
C MET A 1 4.19 1.29 -0.56
N PRO A 2 4.67 0.13 -1.05
CA PRO A 2 4.24 -1.16 -0.55
C PRO A 2 4.90 -1.40 0.81
N ASN A 3 4.10 -1.45 1.87
CA ASN A 3 4.62 -1.71 3.20
C ASN A 3 4.52 -3.19 3.57
N GLY A 4 3.49 -3.87 3.06
CA GLY A 4 3.23 -5.28 3.33
C GLY A 4 3.16 -6.11 2.06
N ILE A 5 3.77 -7.29 2.09
CA ILE A 5 3.72 -8.29 1.04
C ILE A 5 3.31 -9.62 1.64
N ALA A 6 2.45 -10.36 0.94
CA ALA A 6 2.16 -11.75 1.26
C ALA A 6 2.04 -12.60 0.00
N LEU A 7 2.60 -13.80 0.03
CA LEU A 7 2.51 -14.79 -1.04
C LEU A 7 1.29 -15.68 -0.82
N SER A 8 0.61 -16.01 -1.91
CA SER A 8 -0.43 -17.05 -1.91
C SER A 8 0.16 -18.43 -1.60
N PRO A 9 -0.59 -19.33 -0.93
CA PRO A 9 -0.09 -20.66 -0.58
C PRO A 9 0.38 -21.50 -1.77
N ASP A 10 -0.24 -21.30 -2.93
CA ASP A 10 0.07 -21.96 -4.21
C ASP A 10 1.06 -21.15 -5.08
N GLU A 11 1.52 -20.02 -4.56
CA GLU A 11 2.44 -19.08 -5.21
C GLU A 11 1.93 -18.58 -6.58
N SER A 12 0.61 -18.52 -6.78
CA SER A 12 -0.01 -18.05 -8.01
C SER A 12 -0.08 -16.52 -8.08
N PHE A 13 -0.11 -15.84 -6.93
CA PHE A 13 -0.12 -14.38 -6.81
C PHE A 13 0.56 -13.86 -5.54
N LEU A 14 0.92 -12.58 -5.56
CA LEU A 14 1.34 -11.77 -4.41
C LEU A 14 0.24 -10.77 -4.05
N LEU A 15 0.08 -10.50 -2.77
CA LEU A 15 -0.66 -9.34 -2.26
C LEU A 15 0.30 -8.25 -1.81
N LEU A 16 -0.03 -7.01 -2.12
CA LEU A 16 0.75 -5.81 -1.81
C LEU A 16 -0.16 -4.81 -1.10
N ALA A 17 0.19 -4.39 0.12
CA ALA A 17 -0.46 -3.31 0.83
C ALA A 17 0.18 -1.97 0.45
N GLU A 18 -0.53 -1.15 -0.31
CA GLU A 18 -0.06 0.17 -0.70
C GLU A 18 -0.65 1.27 0.20
N THR A 19 0.11 1.64 1.22
CA THR A 19 -0.28 2.62 2.24
C THR A 19 -0.52 4.01 1.67
N SER A 20 0.27 4.43 0.68
CA SER A 20 0.21 5.79 0.09
C SER A 20 -1.07 6.08 -0.72
N ILE A 21 -1.81 5.05 -1.10
CA ILE A 21 -3.06 5.16 -1.87
C ILE A 21 -4.23 4.54 -1.09
N GLY A 22 -3.93 3.71 -0.08
CA GLY A 22 -4.95 3.10 0.77
C GLY A 22 -5.62 1.91 0.10
N CYS A 23 -4.86 1.12 -0.66
CA CYS A 23 -5.37 -0.05 -1.40
C CYS A 23 -4.50 -1.29 -1.19
N VAL A 24 -5.12 -2.46 -1.39
CA VAL A 24 -4.43 -3.74 -1.53
C VAL A 24 -4.47 -4.15 -2.99
N LEU A 25 -3.31 -4.46 -3.54
CA LEU A 25 -3.13 -4.92 -4.90
C LEU A 25 -2.86 -6.42 -4.90
N ARG A 26 -3.36 -7.11 -5.92
CA ARG A 26 -2.93 -8.47 -6.27
C ARG A 26 -2.04 -8.38 -7.50
N TYR A 27 -0.90 -9.07 -7.46
CA TYR A 27 0.02 -9.23 -8.57
C TYR A 27 0.09 -10.70 -8.95
N TRP A 28 -0.26 -11.02 -10.19
CA TRP A 28 -0.31 -12.40 -10.66
C TRP A 28 1.10 -12.89 -11.04
N LEU A 29 1.52 -14.02 -10.46
CA LEU A 29 2.79 -14.67 -10.74
C LEU A 29 2.66 -15.79 -11.78
N LYS A 30 1.51 -16.46 -11.81
CA LYS A 30 1.24 -17.62 -12.68
C LYS A 30 -0.07 -17.42 -13.46
N GLY A 31 -0.25 -18.22 -14.52
CA GLY A 31 -1.46 -18.25 -15.33
C GLY A 31 -1.55 -17.16 -16.40
N PRO A 32 -2.70 -17.03 -17.07
CA PRO A 32 -2.89 -16.13 -18.22
C PRO A 32 -2.71 -14.64 -17.89
N GLN A 33 -2.87 -14.28 -16.63
CA GLN A 33 -2.74 -12.92 -16.13
C GLN A 33 -1.34 -12.64 -15.53
N ALA A 34 -0.40 -13.59 -15.62
CA ALA A 34 0.94 -13.43 -15.05
C ALA A 34 1.60 -12.12 -15.50
N GLY A 35 2.22 -11.42 -14.56
CA GLY A 35 2.84 -10.12 -14.78
C GLY A 35 1.90 -8.92 -14.63
N THR A 36 0.59 -9.15 -14.53
CA THR A 36 -0.41 -8.09 -14.33
C THR A 36 -0.74 -7.88 -12.86
N LYS A 37 -1.34 -6.72 -12.56
CA LYS A 37 -1.83 -6.37 -11.23
C LYS A 37 -3.24 -5.82 -11.26
N GLU A 38 -3.97 -6.05 -10.18
CA GLU A 38 -5.33 -5.54 -9.98
C GLU A 38 -5.53 -5.02 -8.55
N VAL A 39 -6.47 -4.09 -8.39
CA VAL A 39 -6.89 -3.60 -7.08
C VAL A 39 -7.95 -4.53 -6.54
N ILE A 40 -7.68 -5.20 -5.42
CA ILE A 40 -8.63 -6.14 -4.80
C ILE A 40 -9.40 -5.52 -3.64
N MET A 41 -8.82 -4.50 -3.01
CA MET A 41 -9.46 -3.78 -1.92
C MET A 41 -9.02 -2.33 -1.93
N SER A 42 -9.97 -1.42 -1.79
CA SER A 42 -9.75 0.02 -1.76
C SER A 42 -10.71 0.67 -0.76
N ASN A 43 -10.51 1.96 -0.50
CA ASN A 43 -11.38 2.76 0.37
C ASN A 43 -11.59 2.16 1.79
N MET A 44 -10.55 1.55 2.34
CA MET A 44 -10.57 0.97 3.68
C MET A 44 -10.63 2.07 4.77
N PRO A 45 -11.15 1.74 5.97
CA PRO A 45 -11.26 2.68 7.09
C PRO A 45 -9.91 3.08 7.70
N GLY A 46 -8.79 2.54 7.20
CA GLY A 46 -7.43 2.93 7.53
C GLY A 46 -6.50 2.63 6.37
N TYR A 47 -5.22 2.96 6.51
CA TYR A 47 -4.24 2.64 5.48
C TYR A 47 -3.69 1.24 5.69
N PRO A 48 -3.63 0.40 4.64
CA PRO A 48 -3.07 -0.93 4.76
C PRO A 48 -1.56 -0.82 4.97
N ASP A 49 -1.04 -1.60 5.91
CA ASP A 49 0.37 -1.60 6.27
C ASP A 49 0.94 -3.01 6.07
N ASN A 50 0.79 -3.90 7.06
CA ASN A 50 1.25 -5.28 6.98
C ASN A 50 0.19 -6.24 6.45
N ILE A 51 0.60 -7.24 5.67
CA ILE A 51 -0.25 -8.36 5.24
C ILE A 51 0.37 -9.65 5.76
N ARG A 52 -0.43 -10.53 6.35
CA ARG A 52 -0.01 -11.87 6.78
C ARG A 52 -1.03 -12.93 6.36
N LEU A 53 -0.55 -14.10 5.98
CA LEU A 53 -1.38 -15.27 5.78
C LEU A 53 -1.73 -15.86 7.15
N SER A 54 -3.01 -16.17 7.35
CA SER A 54 -3.56 -16.89 8.50
C SER A 54 -3.51 -18.39 8.26
N ASP A 55 -3.45 -19.16 9.35
CA ASP A 55 -3.51 -20.64 9.33
C ASP A 55 -4.80 -21.17 8.69
N ARG A 56 -5.83 -20.32 8.55
CA ARG A 56 -7.10 -20.65 7.88
C ARG A 56 -7.12 -20.33 6.38
N GLY A 57 -5.99 -19.96 5.79
CA GLY A 57 -5.88 -19.61 4.36
C GLY A 57 -6.44 -18.21 4.02
N THR A 58 -6.67 -17.36 5.01
CA THR A 58 -7.12 -15.98 4.80
C THR A 58 -5.98 -14.98 4.98
N PHE A 59 -6.09 -13.80 4.38
CA PHE A 59 -5.09 -12.74 4.58
C PHE A 59 -5.57 -11.73 5.61
N LEU A 60 -4.75 -11.51 6.63
CA LEU A 60 -4.93 -10.49 7.64
C LEU A 60 -4.18 -9.24 7.20
N VAL A 61 -4.90 -8.13 7.07
CA VAL A 61 -4.35 -6.82 6.70
C VAL A 61 -4.38 -5.92 7.92
N GLY A 62 -3.21 -5.54 8.42
CA GLY A 62 -3.08 -4.53 9.46
C GLY A 62 -3.39 -3.16 8.87
N LEU A 63 -4.28 -2.43 9.53
CA LEU A 63 -4.61 -1.05 9.17
C LEU A 63 -3.87 -0.10 10.11
N THR A 64 -2.99 0.72 9.55
CA THR A 64 -2.39 1.86 10.24
C THR A 64 -3.29 3.07 10.10
N THR A 65 -3.49 3.79 11.20
CA THR A 65 -4.24 5.05 11.30
C THR A 65 -5.67 5.01 10.73
N THR A 66 -6.67 5.28 11.55
CA THR A 66 -8.05 5.41 11.06
C THR A 66 -8.18 6.59 10.09
N ARG A 67 -8.65 6.34 8.86
CA ARG A 67 -9.12 7.34 7.89
C ARG A 67 -10.46 7.93 8.36
N PHE A 68 -10.45 8.62 9.51
CA PHE A 68 -11.59 9.47 9.87
C PHE A 68 -11.53 10.75 9.04
N ARG A 69 -12.65 11.07 8.39
CA ARG A 69 -12.88 12.39 7.82
C ARG A 69 -13.13 13.38 8.96
N LYS A 70 -12.06 13.89 9.58
CA LYS A 70 -12.13 15.07 10.46
C LYS A 70 -12.16 16.34 9.58
N LEU A 71 -12.00 17.52 10.20
CA LEU A 71 -12.03 18.83 9.54
C LEU A 71 -11.10 18.95 8.30
N MET A 72 -10.03 18.17 8.24
CA MET A 72 -9.22 17.95 7.05
C MET A 72 -9.15 16.46 6.69
N PRO A 73 -9.09 16.10 5.39
CA PRO A 73 -8.75 14.74 4.97
C PRO A 73 -7.34 14.39 5.49
N PRO A 74 -7.08 13.11 5.83
CA PRO A 74 -5.75 12.70 6.27
C PRO A 74 -4.70 13.09 5.21
N PHE A 75 -3.52 13.52 5.67
CA PHE A 75 -2.47 14.08 4.82
C PHE A 75 -2.15 13.21 3.58
N LEU A 76 -2.18 11.89 3.74
CA LEU A 76 -1.95 10.93 2.66
C LEU A 76 -3.05 10.97 1.59
N ASP A 77 -4.30 11.28 1.94
CA ASP A 77 -5.40 11.45 0.98
C ASP A 77 -5.27 12.74 0.18
N LEU A 78 -4.68 13.79 0.77
CA LEU A 78 -4.48 15.07 0.09
C LEU A 78 -3.38 14.97 -0.98
N ILE A 79 -2.32 14.21 -0.71
CA ILE A 79 -1.15 14.08 -1.61
C ILE A 79 -1.30 12.86 -2.53
N GLY A 80 -2.12 11.88 -2.15
CA GLY A 80 -2.42 10.66 -2.91
C GLY A 80 -2.67 10.90 -4.41
N PRO A 81 -3.55 11.83 -4.81
CA PRO A 81 -3.88 12.13 -6.20
C PRO A 81 -2.76 12.80 -7.01
N TYR A 82 -1.74 13.38 -6.36
CA TYR A 82 -0.73 14.20 -7.02
C TYR A 82 0.65 13.50 -7.02
N PRO A 83 0.95 12.63 -8.00
CA PRO A 83 2.20 11.87 -8.03
C PRO A 83 3.46 12.75 -8.12
N ALA A 84 3.37 13.93 -8.75
CA ALA A 84 4.47 14.89 -8.82
C ALA A 84 4.85 15.45 -7.43
N VAL A 85 3.85 15.80 -6.61
CA VAL A 85 4.05 16.28 -5.24
C VAL A 85 4.65 15.20 -4.36
N LYS A 86 4.16 13.95 -4.48
CA LYS A 86 4.76 12.77 -3.82
C LYS A 86 6.26 12.64 -4.15
N ARG A 87 6.63 12.74 -5.43
CA ARG A 87 8.03 12.65 -5.87
C ARG A 87 8.89 13.81 -5.36
N PHE A 88 8.36 15.03 -5.33
CA PHE A 88 9.06 16.20 -4.82
C PHE A 88 9.34 16.08 -3.32
N LEU A 89 8.32 15.76 -2.51
CA LEU A 89 8.46 15.58 -1.06
C LEU A 89 9.45 14.46 -0.74
N ALA A 90 9.38 13.32 -1.44
CA ALA A 90 10.32 12.23 -1.24
C ALA A 90 11.78 12.66 -1.51
N LYS A 91 12.01 13.46 -2.56
CA LYS A 91 13.35 13.98 -2.89
C LYS A 91 13.84 14.98 -1.85
N VAL A 92 13.01 15.94 -1.44
CA VAL A 92 13.37 16.97 -0.45
C VAL A 92 13.71 16.32 0.90
N SER A 93 12.89 15.37 1.37
CA SER A 93 13.17 14.64 2.61
C SER A 93 14.50 13.88 2.54
N PHE A 94 14.80 13.23 1.40
CA PHE A 94 16.06 12.50 1.22
C PHE A 94 17.28 13.43 1.14
N THR A 95 17.15 14.58 0.47
CA THR A 95 18.20 15.61 0.39
C THR A 95 18.49 16.22 1.77
N ILE A 96 17.47 16.51 2.57
CA ILE A 96 17.66 17.04 3.93
C ILE A 96 18.36 16.02 4.82
N ILE A 97 18.00 14.73 4.73
CA ILE A 97 18.68 13.67 5.48
C ILE A 97 20.16 13.56 5.11
N ILE A 98 20.50 13.69 3.82
CA ILE A 98 21.91 13.65 3.36
C ILE A 98 22.71 14.88 3.82
N ILE A 99 22.09 16.05 3.93
CA ILE A 99 22.79 17.28 4.33
C ILE A 99 23.05 17.33 5.85
N VAL A 100 22.31 16.56 6.64
CA VAL A 100 22.37 16.55 8.11
C VAL A 100 23.18 15.35 8.66
N LEU A 101 23.70 14.48 7.80
CA LEU A 101 24.62 13.37 8.11
C LEU A 101 26.02 13.66 7.56
#